data_AF-A0A7X0P9J9-F1
#
_entry.id   AF-A0A7X0P9J9-F1
#
_cell.length_a   1.000
_cell.length_b   1.000
_cell.length_c   1.000
_cell.angle_alpha   90.00
_cell.angle_beta   90.00
_cell.angle_gamma   90.00
#
_symmetry.space_group_name_H-M   'P 1'
#
loop_
_entity.id
_entity.type
_entity.pdbx_description
1 polymer ?
#
loop_
_entity_poly.entity_id
_entity_poly.type
_entity_poly.pdbx_seq_one_letter_code
_entity_poly.pdbx_strand_id
1 'polypeptide(L)' 'MSDKHVDASSGQVELDGFIGEWTVKDGRMKLTCLTAGASPKEAQVDGDPEALAKLLLRELLDDWKRTRP' A
#
# COMPACT_ATOMS: atom_id res chain seq x y z
N MET A 1 21.93 -10.86 -23.61
CA MET A 1 21.44 -9.67 -22.89
C MET A 1 20.19 -10.11 -22.16
N SER A 2 20.24 -10.26 -20.83
CA SER A 2 19.07 -10.65 -20.05
C SER A 2 18.35 -9.39 -19.62
N ASP A 3 17.47 -8.87 -20.46
CA ASP A 3 16.47 -7.88 -20.06
C ASP A 3 15.44 -8.58 -19.17
N LYS A 4 15.73 -8.62 -17.88
CA LYS A 4 14.75 -8.89 -16.84
C LYS A 4 14.85 -7.77 -15.83
N HIS A 5 14.07 -6.72 -15.99
CA HIS A 5 13.59 -5.91 -14.86
C HIS A 5 12.32 -5.20 -15.32
N VAL A 6 11.19 -5.89 -15.20
CA VAL A 6 9.96 -5.17 -14.88
C VAL A 6 9.93 -5.19 -13.36
N ASP A 7 10.32 -4.06 -12.77
CA ASP A 7 10.51 -3.83 -11.33
C ASP A 7 9.15 -3.73 -10.62
N ALA A 8 8.29 -4.73 -10.86
CA ALA A 8 6.98 -4.83 -10.28
C ALA A 8 7.08 -5.70 -9.03
N SER A 9 7.04 -5.04 -7.87
CA SER A 9 6.99 -5.70 -6.56
C SER A 9 5.56 -5.61 -6.01
N SER A 10 5.09 -6.64 -5.32
CA SER A 10 3.77 -6.65 -4.69
C SER A 10 3.79 -7.43 -3.39
N GLY A 11 2.81 -7.16 -2.53
CA GLY A 11 2.68 -7.85 -1.27
C GLY A 11 1.41 -7.50 -0.51
N GLN A 12 1.33 -8.06 0.69
CA GLN A 12 0.25 -7.84 1.64
C GLN A 12 0.82 -7.39 2.99
N VAL A 13 0.08 -6.55 3.70
CA VAL A 13 0.35 -6.13 5.07
C VAL A 13 -0.92 -6.20 5.89
N GLU A 14 -0.78 -6.50 7.18
CA GLU A 14 -1.88 -6.48 8.14
C GLU A 14 -1.58 -5.45 9.23
N LEU A 15 -2.60 -4.67 9.60
CA LEU A 15 -2.54 -3.69 10.68
C LEU A 15 -3.89 -3.62 11.39
N ASP A 16 -3.92 -3.84 12.70
CA ASP A 16 -5.15 -3.78 13.53
C ASP A 16 -6.31 -4.66 12.99
N GLY A 17 -6.00 -5.82 12.38
CA GLY A 17 -6.98 -6.71 11.74
C GLY A 17 -7.46 -6.26 10.35
N PHE A 18 -6.91 -5.17 9.82
CA PHE A 18 -7.15 -4.71 8.45
C PHE A 18 -6.05 -5.20 7.52
N ILE A 19 -6.47 -5.78 6.40
CA ILE A 19 -5.57 -6.30 5.37
C ILE A 19 -5.43 -5.25 4.26
N GLY A 20 -4.19 -4.90 3.92
CA GLY A 20 -3.83 -4.05 2.79
C GLY A 20 -3.02 -4.81 1.74
N GLU A 21 -3.38 -4.66 0.48
CA GLU A 21 -2.61 -5.12 -0.67
C GLU A 21 -1.87 -3.96 -1.31
N TRP A 22 -0.61 -4.17 -1.68
CA TRP A 22 0.18 -3.17 -2.38
C TRP A 22 0.85 -3.71 -3.63
N THR A 23 1.02 -2.80 -4.59
CA THR A 23 1.78 -3.00 -5.83
C THR A 23 2.69 -1.80 -6.04
N VAL A 24 3.95 -2.06 -6.39
CA VAL A 24 4.93 -1.07 -6.81
C VAL A 24 5.08 -1.17 -8.32
N LYS A 25 4.97 -0.03 -8.99
CA LYS A 25 5.22 0.10 -10.43
C LYS A 25 5.92 1.43 -10.67
N ASP A 26 7.01 1.42 -11.44
CA ASP A 26 7.77 2.61 -11.79
C ASP A 26 8.18 3.43 -10.54
N GLY A 27 8.59 2.74 -9.47
CA GLY A 27 8.96 3.38 -8.19
C GLY A 27 7.78 3.94 -7.37
N ARG A 28 6.54 3.73 -7.80
CA ARG A 28 5.33 4.20 -7.12
C ARG A 28 4.54 3.03 -6.54
N MET A 29 4.25 3.09 -5.24
CA MET A 29 3.36 2.16 -4.56
C MET A 29 1.91 2.62 -4.67
N LYS A 30 1.01 1.68 -4.98
CA LYS A 30 -0.43 1.79 -4.74
C LYS A 30 -0.83 0.77 -3.69
N LEU A 31 -1.46 1.24 -2.61
CA LEU A 31 -1.98 0.42 -1.51
C LEU A 31 -3.51 0.52 -1.43
N THR A 32 -4.16 -0.63 -1.39
CA THR A 32 -5.62 -0.76 -1.24
C THR A 32 -5.92 -1.57 0.03
N CYS A 33 -6.80 -1.06 0.90
CA CYS A 33 -7.31 -1.86 2.01
C CYS A 33 -8.44 -2.76 1.51
N LEU A 34 -8.34 -4.07 1.74
CA LEU A 34 -9.35 -5.04 1.31
C LEU A 34 -10.55 -5.12 2.27
N THR A 35 -10.33 -4.71 3.52
CA THR A 35 -11.27 -4.88 4.64
C THR A 35 -12.02 -3.58 4.97
N ALA A 36 -11.48 -2.44 4.55
CA ALA A 36 -12.15 -1.15 4.61
C ALA A 36 -12.46 -0.67 3.18
N GLY A 37 -13.69 -0.20 2.94
CA GLY A 37 -14.08 0.45 1.67
C GLY A 37 -13.48 1.86 1.50
N ALA A 38 -12.23 2.06 1.93
CA ALA A 38 -11.51 3.31 1.78
C ALA A 38 -10.87 3.42 0.39
N SER A 39 -10.69 4.64 -0.11
CA SER A 39 -9.98 4.86 -1.36
C SER A 39 -8.51 4.41 -1.25
N PRO A 40 -7.91 3.84 -2.31
CA PRO A 40 -6.49 3.48 -2.31
C PRO A 40 -5.59 4.69 -2.05
N LYS A 41 -4.45 4.46 -1.41
CA LYS A 41 -3.37 5.45 -1.27
C LYS A 41 -2.22 5.14 -2.21
N GLU A 42 -1.54 6.20 -2.65
CA GLU A 42 -0.36 6.08 -3.50
C GLU A 42 0.78 6.93 -2.96
N ALA A 43 2.01 6.41 -3.05
CA ALA A 43 3.22 7.14 -2.66
C ALA A 43 4.42 6.70 -3.50
N GLN A 44 5.46 7.53 -3.54
CA GLN A 44 6.77 7.11 -4.05
C GLN A 44 7.40 6.14 -3.06
N VAL A 45 8.07 5.11 -3.60
CA VAL A 45 8.84 4.16 -2.82
C VAL A 45 10.24 4.72 -2.65
N ASP A 46 10.57 5.11 -1.41
CA ASP A 46 11.91 5.49 -1.01
C ASP A 46 12.36 4.57 0.13
N GLY A 47 12.96 3.43 -0.24
CA GLY A 47 13.40 2.39 0.69
C GLY A 47 12.49 1.16 0.72
N ASP A 48 12.17 0.67 1.92
CA ASP A 48 11.47 -0.60 2.14
C ASP A 48 9.96 -0.50 1.78
N PRO A 49 9.50 -1.23 0.74
CA PRO A 49 8.10 -1.25 0.34
C PRO A 49 7.16 -1.75 1.44
N GLU A 50 7.57 -2.72 2.25
CA GLU A 50 6.68 -3.27 3.29
C GLU A 50 6.46 -2.26 4.42
N ALA A 51 7.52 -1.54 4.82
CA ALA A 51 7.43 -0.45 5.78
C ALA A 51 6.52 0.68 5.26
N LEU A 52 6.69 1.08 4.00
CA LEU A 52 5.81 2.07 3.36
C LEU A 52 4.36 1.58 3.31
N ALA A 53 4.12 0.31 2.98
CA ALA A 53 2.78 -0.24 2.92
C ALA A 53 2.08 -0.19 4.29
N LYS A 54 2.77 -0.51 5.39
CA LYS A 54 2.22 -0.38 6.75
C LYS A 54 1.86 1.07 7.10
N LEU A 55 2.71 2.03 6.71
CA LEU A 55 2.43 3.46 6.90
C LEU A 55 1.20 3.91 6.11
N LEU A 56 1.13 3.58 4.81
CA LEU A 56 -0.03 3.92 3.97
C LEU A 56 -1.31 3.28 4.47
N LEU A 57 -1.27 2.03 4.94
CA LEU A 57 -2.42 1.36 5.53
C LEU A 57 -2.88 2.09 6.80
N ARG A 58 -1.95 2.51 7.66
CA ARG A 58 -2.30 3.28 8.86
C ARG A 58 -3.01 4.59 8.52
N GLU A 59 -2.43 5.38 7.62
CA GLU A 59 -3.03 6.66 7.22
C GLU A 59 -4.42 6.46 6.58
N LEU A 60 -4.55 5.47 5.70
CA LEU A 60 -5.83 5.14 5.07
C LEU A 60 -6.89 4.80 6.12
N LEU A 61 -6.53 4.02 7.14
CA LEU A 61 -7.45 3.68 8.23
C LEU A 61 -7.78 4.88 9.12
N ASP A 62 -6.83 5.76 9.38
CA ASP A 62 -7.07 6.99 10.15
C ASP A 62 -8.02 7.94 9.39
N ASP A 63 -7.83 8.09 8.08
CA ASP A 63 -8.73 8.87 7.21
C ASP A 63 -10.12 8.23 7.11
N TRP A 64 -10.20 6.90 6.97
CA TRP A 64 -11.46 6.16 6.97
C TRP A 64 -12.21 6.28 8.31
N LYS A 65 -11.51 6.20 9.45
CA LYS A 65 -12.13 6.38 10.78
C LYS A 65 -12.71 7.79 10.95
N ARG A 66 -12.04 8.82 10.42
CA ARG A 66 -12.51 10.22 10.48
C ARG A 66 -13.72 10.51 9.60
N THR A 67 -13.93 9.73 8.56
CA THR A 67 -15.02 9.90 7.58
C THR A 67 -16.24 9.02 7.88
N ARG A 68 -16.17 8.19 8.93
CA ARG A 68 -17.30 7.40 9.42
C ARG A 68 -18.24 8.28 10.26
N PRO A 69 -19.56 8.22 10.03
CA PRO A 69 -20.55 8.88 10.87
C PRO A 69 -20.65 8.26 12.27
#